data_AF-A0A2H3DPM1-F1
#
_entry.id   AF-A0A2H3DPM1-F1
#
_cell.length_a   1.000
_cell.length_b   1.000
_cell.length_c   1.000
_cell.angle_alpha   90.00
_cell.angle_beta   90.00
_cell.angle_gamma   90.00
#
_symmetry.space_group_name_H-M   'P 1'
#
loop_
_entity.id
_entity.type
_entity.pdbx_description
1 polymer ?
#
loop_
_entity_poly.entity_id
_entity_poly.type
_entity_poly.pdbx_seq_one_letter_code
_entity_poly.pdbx_strand_id
1 'polypeptide(L)'
;LSCYLHPLCCTRCMIESHCHLPFHCVEKWNGHYFEKTSLHNLDYVFCLGHDGHPCPNQLSTVFCRVIVIDINGYHDVNIMFCFCCDWETNEAKQLFHHLLFPVTLVHPETVFTTEVLDQFDIHNCTSTKSVESFCSALQKLTNAGQPNEVSDSYRTFMQASHIHHHLQAVRRSGQAHGIDNYIMHWLKASIAIHCPACPELG
;
A
#
# COMPACT_ATOMS: atom_id res chain seq x y z
N LEU A 1 -8.46 7.65 8.14
CA LEU A 1 -9.28 8.62 7.39
C LEU A 1 -10.73 8.17 7.42
N SER A 2 -11.62 8.97 8.00
CA SER A 2 -13.06 8.73 8.06
C SER A 2 -13.76 9.54 6.97
N CYS A 3 -14.74 8.94 6.30
CA CYS A 3 -15.53 9.64 5.28
C CYS A 3 -16.48 10.66 5.92
N TYR A 4 -16.30 11.94 5.64
CA TYR A 4 -17.13 13.04 6.19
C TYR A 4 -18.31 13.44 5.29
N LEU A 5 -18.78 12.56 4.41
CA LEU A 5 -19.90 12.86 3.50
C LEU A 5 -21.16 13.23 4.30
N HIS A 6 -21.67 14.45 4.05
CA HIS A 6 -22.78 15.03 4.81
C HIS A 6 -24.20 14.65 4.33
N PRO A 7 -24.46 14.27 3.06
CA PRO A 7 -25.75 13.69 2.68
C PRO A 7 -25.70 12.16 2.61
N LEU A 8 -26.76 11.52 3.10
CA LEU A 8 -27.03 10.11 2.86
C LEU A 8 -27.09 9.85 1.35
N CYS A 9 -26.35 8.86 0.88
CA CYS A 9 -26.32 8.48 -0.52
C CYS A 9 -26.54 6.98 -0.68
N CYS A 10 -26.89 6.55 -1.90
CA CYS A 10 -27.02 5.12 -2.19
C CYS A 10 -25.63 4.48 -2.34
N THR A 11 -25.57 3.16 -2.27
CA THR A 11 -24.33 2.38 -2.43
C THR A 11 -23.55 2.75 -3.70
N ARG A 12 -24.25 2.97 -4.82
CA ARG A 12 -23.63 3.36 -6.08
C ARG A 12 -22.93 4.71 -5.99
N CYS A 13 -23.61 5.74 -5.47
CA CYS A 13 -23.02 7.06 -5.25
C CYS A 13 -21.80 6.99 -4.31
N MET A 14 -21.88 6.15 -3.27
CA MET A 14 -20.77 5.94 -2.34
C MET A 14 -19.55 5.34 -3.05
N ILE A 15 -19.74 4.34 -3.91
CA ILE A 15 -18.66 3.74 -4.70
C ILE A 15 -18.07 4.76 -5.68
N GLU A 16 -18.91 5.47 -6.42
CA GLU A 16 -18.48 6.48 -7.39
C GLU A 16 -17.65 7.59 -6.72
N SER A 17 -18.05 8.06 -5.54
CA SER A 17 -17.29 9.09 -4.80
C SER A 17 -15.96 8.59 -4.22
N HIS A 18 -15.78 7.26 -4.10
CA HIS A 18 -14.59 6.62 -3.53
C HIS A 18 -13.74 5.89 -4.58
N CYS A 19 -13.96 6.15 -5.87
CA CYS A 19 -13.18 5.53 -6.96
C CYS A 19 -11.66 5.69 -6.78
N HIS A 20 -11.20 6.81 -6.20
CA HIS A 20 -9.79 7.09 -5.90
C HIS A 20 -9.42 6.99 -4.41
N LEU A 21 -10.35 6.51 -3.58
CA LEU A 21 -10.16 6.37 -2.13
C LEU A 21 -10.50 4.93 -1.69
N PRO A 22 -9.83 3.91 -2.26
CA PRO A 22 -10.20 2.49 -2.12
C PRO A 22 -10.09 1.95 -0.69
N PHE A 23 -9.34 2.62 0.18
CA PHE A 23 -9.07 2.18 1.56
C PHE A 23 -9.85 2.99 2.60
N HIS A 24 -10.84 3.79 2.18
CA HIS A 24 -11.72 4.48 3.12
C HIS A 24 -12.70 3.51 3.79
N CYS A 25 -12.88 3.69 5.09
CA CYS A 25 -13.97 3.06 5.83
C CYS A 25 -15.20 3.97 5.79
N VAL A 26 -16.34 3.39 5.41
CA VAL A 26 -17.62 4.09 5.25
C VAL A 26 -18.64 3.53 6.24
N GLU A 27 -19.78 4.20 6.37
CA GLU A 27 -20.86 3.76 7.25
C GLU A 27 -22.09 3.36 6.42
N LYS A 28 -22.73 2.24 6.80
CA LYS A 28 -23.94 1.73 6.16
C LYS A 28 -25.06 1.65 7.17
N TRP A 29 -26.26 2.08 6.78
CA TRP A 29 -27.46 1.89 7.58
C TRP A 29 -27.90 0.42 7.54
N ASN A 30 -27.95 -0.24 8.69
CA ASN A 30 -28.38 -1.64 8.80
C ASN A 30 -29.87 -1.81 9.16
N GLY A 31 -30.62 -0.71 9.25
CA GLY A 31 -32.02 -0.70 9.69
C GLY A 31 -32.21 -0.10 11.09
N HIS A 32 -31.18 -0.12 11.93
CA HIS A 32 -31.23 0.34 13.32
C HIS A 32 -30.19 1.44 13.63
N TYR A 33 -28.98 1.30 13.10
CA TYR A 33 -27.89 2.24 13.30
C TYR A 33 -26.94 2.24 12.09
N PHE A 34 -26.04 3.22 12.05
CA PHE A 34 -24.93 3.24 11.11
C PHE A 34 -23.79 2.37 11.63
N GLU A 35 -23.49 1.30 10.90
CA GLU A 35 -22.36 0.44 11.18
C GLU A 35 -21.21 0.74 10.22
N LYS A 36 -19.97 0.67 10.72
CA LYS A 36 -18.78 0.77 9.87
C LYS A 36 -18.72 -0.43 8.93
N THR A 37 -18.38 -0.16 7.67
CA THR A 37 -18.19 -1.18 6.65
C THR A 37 -17.05 -0.80 5.71
N SER A 38 -16.51 -1.78 4.99
CA SER A 38 -15.52 -1.57 3.95
C SER A 38 -16.19 -1.33 2.60
N LEU A 39 -15.48 -0.68 1.68
CA LEU A 39 -15.95 -0.54 0.29
C LEU A 39 -16.12 -1.92 -0.38
N HIS A 40 -15.28 -2.90 -0.05
CA HIS A 40 -15.42 -4.28 -0.52
C HIS A 40 -16.80 -4.88 -0.18
N ASN A 41 -17.32 -4.64 1.03
CA ASN A 41 -18.64 -5.13 1.43
C ASN A 41 -19.82 -4.40 0.73
N LEU A 42 -19.49 -3.37 -0.06
CA LEU A 42 -20.43 -2.68 -0.95
C LEU A 42 -20.26 -3.11 -2.42
N ASP A 43 -19.49 -4.18 -2.69
CA ASP A 43 -19.14 -4.66 -4.03
C ASP A 43 -18.23 -3.69 -4.82
N TYR A 44 -17.44 -2.88 -4.12
CA TYR A 44 -16.40 -2.06 -4.76
C TYR A 44 -15.28 -2.92 -5.35
N VAL A 45 -14.88 -2.58 -6.57
CA VAL A 45 -13.72 -3.18 -7.26
C VAL A 45 -12.74 -2.06 -7.60
N PHE A 46 -11.51 -2.20 -7.12
CA PHE A 46 -10.42 -1.29 -7.41
C PHE A 46 -9.79 -1.65 -8.75
N CYS A 47 -10.13 -0.90 -9.80
CA CYS A 47 -9.58 -1.11 -11.13
C CYS A 47 -8.27 -0.33 -11.28
N LEU A 48 -7.16 -1.03 -11.56
CA LEU A 48 -5.82 -0.42 -11.67
C LEU A 48 -5.59 0.28 -13.02
N GLY A 49 -6.52 0.17 -13.96
CA GLY A 49 -6.47 0.82 -15.28
C GLY A 49 -7.69 1.69 -15.53
N HIS A 50 -7.67 2.39 -16.67
CA HIS A 50 -8.82 3.12 -17.22
C HIS A 50 -9.48 4.09 -16.22
N ASP A 51 -8.67 4.83 -15.46
CA ASP A 51 -9.14 5.81 -14.47
C ASP A 51 -10.13 5.24 -13.44
N GLY A 52 -9.99 3.96 -13.11
CA GLY A 52 -10.87 3.27 -12.16
C GLY A 52 -12.06 2.55 -12.83
N HIS A 53 -12.16 2.57 -14.15
CA HIS A 53 -13.15 1.78 -14.88
C HIS A 53 -12.68 0.34 -15.16
N PRO A 54 -13.62 -0.61 -15.31
CA PRO A 54 -13.30 -1.98 -15.68
C PRO A 54 -12.54 -2.05 -17.01
N CYS A 55 -11.51 -2.91 -17.07
CA CYS A 55 -10.73 -3.10 -18.29
C CYS A 55 -11.55 -3.82 -19.37
N PRO A 56 -11.63 -3.31 -20.62
CA PRO A 56 -12.37 -3.97 -21.69
C PRO A 56 -11.68 -5.26 -22.19
N ASN A 57 -10.36 -5.36 -22.01
CA ASN A 57 -9.55 -6.51 -22.45
C ASN A 57 -9.33 -7.54 -21.32
N GLN A 58 -10.31 -7.68 -20.42
CA GLN A 58 -10.18 -8.55 -19.26
C GLN A 58 -10.04 -10.02 -19.69
N LEU A 59 -8.98 -10.69 -19.22
CA LEU A 59 -8.75 -12.11 -19.52
C LEU A 59 -9.69 -13.05 -18.74
N SER A 60 -10.32 -12.56 -17.67
CA SER A 60 -11.38 -13.26 -16.94
C SER A 60 -12.19 -12.25 -16.12
N THR A 61 -13.50 -12.42 -15.96
CA THR A 61 -14.36 -11.58 -15.07
C THR A 61 -14.03 -11.71 -13.58
N VAL A 62 -12.90 -12.33 -13.23
CA VAL A 62 -12.50 -12.66 -11.87
C VAL A 62 -11.60 -11.54 -11.36
N PHE A 63 -12.05 -10.84 -10.32
CA PHE A 63 -11.22 -9.93 -9.54
C PHE A 63 -10.33 -10.75 -8.59
N CYS A 64 -9.15 -10.22 -8.28
CA CYS A 64 -8.27 -10.80 -7.29
C CYS A 64 -8.60 -10.18 -5.93
N ARG A 65 -8.99 -11.01 -4.94
CA ARG A 65 -9.14 -10.53 -3.56
C ARG A 65 -7.75 -10.39 -2.95
N VAL A 66 -7.44 -9.19 -2.50
CA VAL A 66 -6.15 -8.84 -1.90
C VAL A 66 -6.41 -8.13 -0.58
N ILE A 67 -5.61 -8.46 0.43
CA ILE A 67 -5.59 -7.73 1.69
C ILE A 67 -4.61 -6.56 1.55
N VAL A 68 -5.14 -5.35 1.57
CA VAL A 68 -4.36 -4.12 1.56
C VAL A 68 -4.19 -3.61 2.98
N ILE A 69 -2.94 -3.39 3.40
CA ILE A 69 -2.62 -2.83 4.70
C ILE A 69 -2.26 -1.37 4.51
N ASP A 70 -3.05 -0.50 5.13
CA ASP A 70 -2.90 0.96 5.08
C ASP A 70 -2.78 1.55 6.50
N ILE A 71 -2.46 2.84 6.60
CA ILE A 71 -2.30 3.57 7.87
C ILE A 71 -3.54 3.52 8.79
N ASN A 72 -4.71 3.26 8.22
CA ASN A 72 -5.98 3.16 8.93
C ASN A 72 -6.40 1.71 9.24
N GLY A 73 -5.63 0.70 8.84
CA GLY A 73 -5.90 -0.71 9.12
C GLY A 73 -5.82 -1.62 7.90
N TYR A 74 -6.44 -2.79 8.03
CA TYR A 74 -6.48 -3.84 7.02
C TYR A 74 -7.76 -3.73 6.22
N HIS A 75 -7.65 -3.83 4.90
CA HIS A 75 -8.77 -3.73 3.97
C HIS A 75 -8.79 -4.94 3.06
N ASP A 76 -9.90 -5.67 3.06
CA ASP A 76 -10.22 -6.54 1.94
C ASP A 76 -10.55 -5.66 0.73
N VAL A 77 -9.87 -5.90 -0.40
CA VAL A 77 -10.11 -5.17 -1.65
C VAL A 77 -10.14 -6.14 -2.82
N ASN A 78 -11.14 -6.00 -3.68
CA ASN A 78 -11.18 -6.69 -4.95
C ASN A 78 -10.43 -5.86 -5.98
N ILE A 79 -9.31 -6.36 -6.50
CA ILE A 79 -8.47 -5.67 -7.48
C ILE A 79 -8.75 -6.22 -8.88
N MET A 80 -8.92 -5.31 -9.84
CA MET A 80 -8.99 -5.64 -11.25
C MET A 80 -7.75 -5.11 -11.99
N PHE A 81 -6.96 -6.03 -12.51
CA PHE A 81 -5.78 -5.73 -13.33
C PHE A 81 -6.18 -5.34 -14.75
N CYS A 82 -5.35 -4.51 -15.38
CA CYS A 82 -5.48 -4.10 -16.76
C CYS A 82 -4.62 -4.98 -17.68
N PHE A 83 -5.17 -5.41 -18.81
CA PHE A 83 -4.46 -6.21 -19.83
C PHE A 83 -4.47 -5.57 -21.22
N CYS A 84 -4.78 -4.27 -21.31
CA CYS A 84 -4.71 -3.53 -22.56
C CYS A 84 -3.25 -3.39 -23.03
N CYS A 85 -3.02 -3.52 -24.33
CA CYS A 85 -1.69 -3.43 -24.94
C CYS A 85 -1.00 -2.07 -24.75
N ASP A 86 -1.79 -1.01 -24.51
CA ASP A 86 -1.28 0.35 -24.29
C ASP A 86 -0.75 0.56 -22.86
N TRP A 87 -0.83 -0.45 -21.98
CA TRP A 87 -0.46 -0.35 -20.57
C TRP A 87 0.43 -1.52 -20.12
N GLU A 88 0.97 -1.39 -18.91
CA GLU A 88 1.79 -2.41 -18.26
C GLU A 88 0.96 -3.65 -17.91
N THR A 89 1.29 -4.80 -18.49
CA THR A 89 0.57 -6.07 -18.28
C THR A 89 1.05 -6.84 -17.05
N ASN A 90 2.20 -6.46 -16.49
CA ASN A 90 2.72 -7.10 -15.28
C ASN A 90 1.96 -6.64 -14.02
N GLU A 91 1.30 -7.58 -13.35
CA GLU A 91 0.49 -7.33 -12.14
C GLU A 91 1.25 -6.58 -11.04
N ALA A 92 2.49 -7.00 -10.72
CA ALA A 92 3.28 -6.38 -9.67
C ALA A 92 3.63 -4.92 -10.00
N LYS A 93 3.98 -4.63 -11.26
CA LYS A 93 4.25 -3.25 -11.69
C LYS A 93 3.00 -2.38 -11.67
N GLN A 94 1.83 -2.93 -12.02
CA GLN A 94 0.57 -2.21 -11.87
C GLN A 94 0.32 -1.82 -10.41
N LEU A 95 0.59 -2.72 -9.45
CA LEU A 95 0.49 -2.40 -8.03
C LEU A 95 1.45 -1.26 -7.64
N PHE A 96 2.71 -1.33 -8.09
CA PHE A 96 3.68 -0.26 -7.83
C PHE A 96 3.26 1.10 -8.42
N HIS A 97 2.63 1.12 -9.60
CA HIS A 97 2.07 2.35 -10.18
C HIS A 97 0.97 2.98 -9.31
N HIS A 98 0.27 2.17 -8.51
CA HIS A 98 -0.75 2.61 -7.54
C HIS A 98 -0.20 2.73 -6.11
N LEU A 99 1.12 2.82 -5.94
CA LEU A 99 1.80 2.92 -4.65
C LEU A 99 1.49 1.77 -3.69
N LEU A 100 1.09 0.62 -4.24
CA LEU A 100 0.90 -0.63 -3.52
C LEU A 100 2.17 -1.45 -3.65
N PHE A 101 2.72 -1.81 -2.49
CA PHE A 101 3.95 -2.56 -2.33
C PHE A 101 3.62 -4.03 -2.06
N PRO A 102 3.70 -4.92 -3.07
CA PRO A 102 3.54 -6.35 -2.87
C PRO A 102 4.81 -6.98 -2.27
N VAL A 103 4.65 -7.93 -1.36
CA VAL A 103 5.78 -8.76 -0.89
C VAL A 103 6.08 -9.88 -1.87
N THR A 104 5.05 -10.49 -2.45
CA THR A 104 5.16 -11.50 -3.50
C THR A 104 4.84 -10.87 -4.86
N LEU A 105 5.75 -11.04 -5.82
CA LEU A 105 5.57 -10.48 -7.17
C LEU A 105 4.67 -11.33 -8.07
N VAL A 106 4.40 -12.57 -7.66
CA VAL A 106 3.53 -13.52 -8.35
C VAL A 106 2.32 -13.74 -7.44
N HIS A 107 1.13 -13.39 -7.92
CA HIS A 107 -0.15 -13.51 -7.20
C HIS A 107 -0.10 -12.96 -5.76
N PRO A 108 -0.03 -11.63 -5.61
CA PRO A 108 0.03 -10.99 -4.30
C PRO A 108 -1.29 -11.13 -3.55
N GLU A 109 -1.27 -11.84 -2.42
CA GLU A 109 -2.42 -11.95 -1.51
C GLU A 109 -2.47 -10.81 -0.50
N THR A 110 -1.30 -10.25 -0.16
CA THR A 110 -1.17 -9.11 0.76
C THR A 110 -0.26 -8.06 0.16
N VAL A 111 -0.72 -6.82 0.20
CA VAL A 111 0.01 -5.65 -0.27
C VAL A 111 -0.02 -4.56 0.79
N PHE A 112 1.03 -3.75 0.84
CA PHE A 112 1.16 -2.65 1.78
C PHE A 112 1.07 -1.34 1.01
N THR A 113 0.37 -0.34 1.53
CA THR A 113 0.52 1.00 0.95
C THR A 113 1.94 1.51 1.21
N THR A 114 2.49 2.26 0.26
CA THR A 114 3.80 2.90 0.49
C THR A 114 3.74 3.82 1.71
N GLU A 115 2.58 4.43 1.96
CA GLU A 115 2.33 5.30 3.11
C GLU A 115 2.46 4.57 4.45
N VAL A 116 1.93 3.34 4.59
CA VAL A 116 2.06 2.59 5.86
C VAL A 116 3.51 2.22 6.16
N LEU A 117 4.31 1.94 5.12
CA LEU A 117 5.73 1.65 5.26
C LEU A 117 6.52 2.91 5.64
N ASP A 118 6.21 4.04 5.03
CA ASP A 118 6.81 5.34 5.37
C ASP A 118 6.49 5.77 6.81
N GLN A 119 5.23 5.58 7.25
CA GLN A 119 4.84 5.82 8.64
C GLN A 119 5.59 4.92 9.62
N PHE A 120 5.77 3.65 9.27
CA PHE A 120 6.55 2.75 10.10
C PHE A 120 8.01 3.17 10.22
N ASP A 121 8.66 3.58 9.13
CA ASP A 121 10.04 4.09 9.18
C ASP A 121 10.16 5.25 10.17
N ILE A 122 9.22 6.21 10.14
CA ILE A 122 9.19 7.33 11.08
C ILE A 122 9.02 6.84 12.52
N HIS A 123 8.09 5.94 12.80
CA HIS A 123 7.87 5.42 14.15
C HIS A 123 9.03 4.57 14.66
N ASN A 124 9.65 3.76 13.80
CA ASN A 124 10.81 2.97 14.14
C ASN A 124 12.01 3.88 14.48
N CYS A 125 12.23 4.94 13.69
CA CYS A 125 13.31 5.90 13.95
C CYS A 125 13.05 6.80 15.16
N THR A 126 11.82 7.26 15.39
CA THR A 126 11.53 8.27 16.42
C THR A 126 11.17 7.69 17.78
N SER A 127 10.56 6.51 17.83
CA SER A 127 10.06 5.92 19.06
C SER A 127 10.49 4.47 19.27
N THR A 128 11.42 3.96 18.45
CA THR A 128 11.92 2.56 18.52
C THR A 128 10.79 1.54 18.50
N LYS A 129 9.69 1.88 17.81
CA LYS A 129 8.49 1.06 17.79
C LYS A 129 8.77 -0.22 17.03
N SER A 130 8.64 -1.36 17.70
CA SER A 130 8.81 -2.66 17.05
C SER A 130 7.74 -2.91 15.99
N VAL A 131 8.07 -3.72 14.99
CA VAL A 131 7.13 -4.19 13.96
C VAL A 131 5.88 -4.81 14.61
N GLU A 132 6.06 -5.60 15.67
CA GLU A 132 4.97 -6.24 16.42
C GLU A 132 4.01 -5.20 17.03
N SER A 133 4.56 -4.19 17.72
CA SER A 133 3.76 -3.11 18.32
C SER A 133 3.03 -2.28 17.25
N PHE A 134 3.62 -2.13 16.06
CA PHE A 134 3.01 -1.42 14.94
C PHE A 134 1.89 -2.24 14.29
N CYS A 135 2.12 -3.51 13.98
CA CYS A 135 1.09 -4.41 13.44
C CYS A 135 -0.09 -4.53 14.41
N SER A 136 0.16 -4.68 15.72
CA SER A 136 -0.90 -4.72 16.74
C SER A 136 -1.73 -3.42 16.78
N ALA A 137 -1.10 -2.26 16.53
CA ALA A 137 -1.83 -1.01 16.42
C ALA A 137 -2.74 -0.98 15.19
N LEU A 138 -2.26 -1.43 14.03
CA LEU A 138 -3.06 -1.55 12.80
C LEU A 138 -4.24 -2.51 12.95
N GLN A 139 -4.04 -3.66 13.62
CA GLN A 139 -5.10 -4.61 13.92
C GLN A 139 -6.19 -3.98 14.80
N LYS A 140 -5.80 -3.22 15.84
CA LYS A 140 -6.74 -2.49 16.71
C LYS A 140 -7.47 -1.37 15.98
N LEU A 141 -6.83 -0.70 15.01
CA LEU A 141 -7.49 0.30 14.17
C LEU A 141 -8.57 -0.35 13.27
N THR A 142 -8.32 -1.57 12.83
CA THR A 142 -9.24 -2.35 11.99
C THR A 142 -10.42 -2.87 12.80
N ASN A 143 -10.16 -3.59 13.89
CA ASN A 143 -11.16 -4.12 14.79
C ASN A 143 -10.69 -3.98 16.25
N ALA A 144 -11.13 -2.92 16.92
CA ALA A 144 -10.77 -2.67 18.31
C ALA A 144 -11.38 -3.68 19.30
N GLY A 145 -12.52 -4.27 18.94
CA GLY A 145 -13.23 -5.22 19.81
C GLY A 145 -12.59 -6.60 19.83
N GLN A 146 -12.14 -7.08 18.67
CA GLN A 146 -11.51 -8.39 18.51
C GLN A 146 -10.28 -8.31 17.58
N PRO A 147 -9.15 -7.73 18.05
CA PRO A 147 -7.97 -7.53 17.20
C PRO A 147 -7.35 -8.85 16.71
N ASN A 148 -7.50 -9.94 17.46
CA ASN A 148 -6.93 -11.25 17.15
C ASN A 148 -7.61 -11.96 15.96
N GLU A 149 -8.76 -11.48 15.50
CA GLU A 149 -9.43 -12.00 14.30
C GLU A 149 -8.81 -11.46 13.00
N VAL A 150 -8.07 -10.36 13.09
CA VAL A 150 -7.36 -9.76 11.95
C VAL A 150 -6.13 -10.61 11.64
N SER A 151 -5.87 -10.85 10.36
CA SER A 151 -4.74 -11.67 9.89
C SER A 151 -3.40 -11.18 10.45
N ASP A 152 -2.54 -12.12 10.82
CA ASP A 152 -1.16 -11.81 11.20
C ASP A 152 -0.31 -11.55 9.96
N SER A 153 0.08 -10.29 9.79
CA SER A 153 0.98 -9.84 8.72
C SER A 153 2.39 -9.51 9.23
N TYR A 154 2.77 -9.91 10.45
CA TYR A 154 4.04 -9.53 11.04
C TYR A 154 5.24 -9.88 10.15
N ARG A 155 5.29 -11.12 9.65
CA ARG A 155 6.41 -11.62 8.83
C ARG A 155 6.48 -10.92 7.48
N THR A 156 5.34 -10.77 6.81
CA THR A 156 5.24 -10.12 5.50
C THR A 156 5.54 -8.62 5.63
N PHE A 157 5.05 -7.97 6.69
CA PHE A 157 5.36 -6.57 6.98
C PHE A 157 6.85 -6.36 7.24
N MET A 158 7.49 -7.20 8.06
CA MET A 158 8.94 -7.10 8.31
C MET A 158 9.76 -7.22 7.01
N GLN A 159 9.38 -8.15 6.13
CA GLN A 159 10.00 -8.29 4.83
C GLN A 159 9.78 -7.04 3.97
N ALA A 160 8.54 -6.57 3.87
CA ALA A 160 8.19 -5.37 3.13
C ALA A 160 8.97 -4.15 3.62
N SER A 161 9.04 -3.94 4.94
CA SER A 161 9.75 -2.80 5.54
C SER A 161 11.24 -2.84 5.23
N HIS A 162 11.88 -4.01 5.29
CA HIS A 162 13.30 -4.13 4.95
C HIS A 162 13.57 -3.84 3.47
N ILE A 163 12.76 -4.40 2.56
CA ILE A 163 12.91 -4.19 1.12
C ILE A 163 12.66 -2.73 0.78
N HIS A 164 11.59 -2.14 1.32
CA HIS A 164 11.26 -0.73 1.12
C HIS A 164 12.38 0.19 1.60
N HIS A 165 12.88 -0.03 2.81
CA HIS A 165 14.00 0.75 3.35
C HIS A 165 15.25 0.66 2.46
N HIS A 166 15.57 -0.53 1.97
CA HIS A 166 16.68 -0.73 1.03
C HIS A 166 16.45 0.04 -0.29
N LEU A 167 15.26 -0.07 -0.88
CA LEU A 167 14.90 0.64 -2.12
C LEU A 167 14.93 2.16 -1.92
N GLN A 168 14.52 2.67 -0.76
CA GLN A 168 14.68 4.09 -0.43
C GLN A 168 16.14 4.51 -0.39
N ALA A 169 17.03 3.71 0.21
CA ALA A 169 18.47 3.99 0.24
C ALA A 169 19.08 4.00 -1.17
N VAL A 170 18.74 3.01 -2.01
CA VAL A 170 19.17 2.96 -3.42
C VAL A 170 18.66 4.19 -4.19
N ARG A 171 17.41 4.59 -3.98
CA ARG A 171 16.84 5.78 -4.63
C ARG A 171 17.53 7.07 -4.18
N ARG A 172 17.75 7.25 -2.87
CA ARG A 172 18.40 8.44 -2.29
C ARG A 172 19.86 8.58 -2.69
N SER A 173 20.59 7.47 -2.82
CA SER A 173 22.00 7.48 -3.23
C SER A 173 22.21 7.87 -4.70
N GLY A 174 21.17 7.81 -5.54
CA GLY A 174 21.30 8.06 -6.97
C GLY A 174 21.93 6.90 -7.75
N GLN A 175 22.21 5.76 -7.10
CA GLN A 175 22.79 4.58 -7.75
C GLN A 175 21.90 4.04 -8.89
N ALA A 176 20.58 4.11 -8.72
CA ALA A 176 19.62 3.77 -9.78
C ALA A 176 19.76 4.64 -11.05
N HIS A 177 20.38 5.82 -10.94
CA HIS A 177 20.62 6.75 -12.05
C HIS A 177 22.08 6.75 -12.52
N GLY A 178 22.91 5.82 -12.04
CA GLY A 178 24.32 5.72 -12.43
C GLY A 178 25.16 6.90 -11.95
N ILE A 179 24.93 7.39 -10.73
CA ILE A 179 25.67 8.51 -10.12
C ILE A 179 27.20 8.34 -10.17
N ASP A 180 27.67 7.09 -10.12
CA ASP A 180 29.09 6.71 -10.23
C ASP A 180 29.77 7.20 -11.51
N ASN A 181 29.00 7.42 -12.59
CA ASN A 181 29.55 7.95 -13.85
C ASN A 181 29.85 9.46 -13.77
N TYR A 182 29.32 10.15 -12.76
CA TYR A 182 29.41 11.60 -12.60
C TYR A 182 30.33 12.01 -11.45
N ILE A 183 30.50 11.16 -10.42
CA ILE A 183 31.34 11.44 -9.24
C ILE A 183 32.57 10.52 -9.24
N MET A 184 33.76 11.11 -9.45
CA MET A 184 35.00 10.34 -9.68
C MET A 184 35.74 9.90 -8.41
N HIS A 185 35.54 10.58 -7.28
CA HIS A 185 36.29 10.34 -6.02
C HIS A 185 35.49 9.58 -4.96
N TRP A 186 34.47 8.83 -5.38
CA TRP A 186 33.53 8.15 -4.51
C TRP A 186 33.64 6.61 -4.65
N LEU A 187 33.31 5.87 -3.60
CA LEU A 187 33.25 4.41 -3.63
C LEU A 187 32.12 3.89 -4.54
N LYS A 188 32.47 3.31 -5.68
CA LYS A 188 31.49 2.79 -6.66
C LYS A 188 30.49 1.83 -6.01
N ALA A 189 29.23 1.90 -6.46
CA ALA A 189 28.07 1.17 -5.97
C ALA A 189 27.70 1.41 -4.49
N SER A 190 28.26 2.44 -3.86
CA SER A 190 27.88 2.79 -2.48
C SER A 190 26.52 3.48 -2.43
N ILE A 191 25.65 2.96 -1.55
CA ILE A 191 24.34 3.52 -1.23
C ILE A 191 24.35 4.37 0.06
N ALA A 192 25.52 4.48 0.71
CA ALA A 192 25.65 5.25 1.94
C ALA A 192 25.57 6.75 1.66
N ILE A 193 24.94 7.50 2.56
CA ILE A 193 24.94 8.96 2.48
C ILE A 193 26.36 9.45 2.80
N HIS A 194 26.93 10.26 1.91
CA HIS A 194 28.23 10.88 2.15
C HIS A 194 28.13 11.83 3.34
N CYS A 195 28.94 11.55 4.36
CA CYS A 195 29.07 12.39 5.53
C CYS A 195 30.32 13.27 5.35
N PRO A 196 30.19 14.61 5.22
CA PRO A 196 31.34 15.50 5.03
C PRO A 196 32.28 15.54 6.23
N ALA A 197 31.88 15.00 7.38
CA ALA A 197 32.70 14.90 8.58
C ALA A 197 33.41 13.55 8.73
N CYS A 198 33.04 12.53 7.94
CA CYS A 198 33.69 11.23 8.00
C CYS A 198 35.01 11.29 7.22
N PRO A 199 36.13 10.77 7.78
CA PRO A 199 37.39 10.72 7.06
C PRO A 199 37.26 9.76 5.87
N GLU A 200 37.53 10.26 4.68
CA GLU A 200 37.61 9.44 3.47
C GLU A 200 39.01 8.82 3.34
N LEU A 201 39.07 7.57 2.92
CA LEU A 201 40.34 6.92 2.57
C LEU A 201 40.85 7.55 1.27
N GLY A 202 41.89 8.37 1.38
CA GLY A 202 42.59 8.98 0.25
C GLY A 202 43.43 8.01 -0.56
#